data_AF-A0A9N8WHP3-F1
#
_entry.id   AF-A0A9N8WHP3-F1
#
_cell.length_a   1.000
_cell.length_b   1.000
_cell.length_c   1.000
_cell.angle_alpha   90.00
_cell.angle_beta   90.00
_cell.angle_gamma   90.00
#
_symmetry.space_group_name_H-M   'P 1'
#
loop_
_entity.id
_entity.type
_entity.pdbx_description
1 polymer ?
#
loop_
_entity_poly.entity_id
_entity_poly.type
_entity_poly.pdbx_seq_one_letter_code
_entity_poly.pdbx_strand_id
1 'polypeptide(L)'
;MAKFNNKISISLITVSFISLPLVLFLRKKLSMLSRRKRGEIPRSDNALELTNPENTDDILSFLRNVLPGWSDVKTAEIKRVSGALTNSVFFVTALTETPKASPRKILLRVYGTGADQVIDRERELKFLEMLGSLNIGPSILALFQNGRVEQFLPSRTLTNQDIRNQETSRQIARLIARLHSNVPGPSTKDVVPEVWANINKWYDIAVKLTTTEMREASIEILNLDALRDEINELRHYVDMLDSPIVFSHNDAQCGNFLRLTDGTNELVIVDFEYSGYNYRGFDLANHFCEWAYDYHSEEPHKMKPDLYPTILEQNNFLRAYLEVEKKSRNDKIEVELAQRRLECDVFSLTSHVLWGLWGVLQHYQSQIPFEYLPYAAGRLEEFRRVKEGIYKQLIESRGQSSQ
;
A
#
# COMPACT_ATOMS: atom_id res chain seq x y z
N MET A 1 -58.71 7.94 35.34
CA MET A 1 -59.37 7.94 34.02
C MET A 1 -58.90 9.16 33.23
N ALA A 2 -58.54 8.96 31.95
CA ALA A 2 -58.42 9.92 30.83
C ALA A 2 -57.56 11.20 31.03
N LYS A 3 -56.37 11.34 30.44
CA LYS A 3 -55.98 11.59 29.01
C LYS A 3 -55.93 13.09 28.62
N PHE A 4 -54.73 13.54 28.20
CA PHE A 4 -54.34 14.36 27.01
C PHE A 4 -53.16 15.30 27.36
N ASN A 5 -51.90 15.08 26.95
CA ASN A 5 -51.18 15.15 25.66
C ASN A 5 -50.56 16.55 25.30
N ASN A 6 -49.21 16.56 25.22
CA ASN A 6 -48.30 17.37 24.37
C ASN A 6 -48.13 18.90 24.52
N LYS A 7 -46.91 19.38 24.91
CA LYS A 7 -45.81 19.88 24.03
C LYS A 7 -44.82 20.86 24.72
N ILE A 8 -43.51 20.64 24.46
CA ILE A 8 -42.39 21.60 24.23
C ILE A 8 -41.53 22.17 25.40
N SER A 9 -40.22 21.95 25.20
CA SER A 9 -39.03 22.76 25.55
C SER A 9 -38.25 22.42 26.81
N ILE A 10 -37.10 21.74 26.64
CA ILE A 10 -35.94 21.92 27.51
C ILE A 10 -34.74 22.22 26.61
N SER A 11 -34.36 23.49 26.62
CA SER A 11 -33.15 24.06 26.06
C SER A 11 -32.01 24.04 27.09
N LEU A 12 -30.77 24.03 26.58
CA LEU A 12 -29.49 24.24 27.27
C LEU A 12 -28.93 23.10 28.14
N ILE A 13 -28.01 22.32 27.56
CA ILE A 13 -26.71 22.05 28.20
C ILE A 13 -25.62 22.34 27.16
N THR A 14 -24.86 23.40 27.46
CA THR A 14 -23.70 23.91 26.73
C THR A 14 -22.54 22.93 26.76
N VAL A 15 -22.15 22.38 25.60
CA VAL A 15 -20.80 21.83 25.37
C VAL A 15 -19.98 22.91 24.70
N SER A 16 -18.96 23.37 25.43
CA SER A 16 -18.06 24.47 25.07
C SER A 16 -17.47 24.31 23.67
N PHE A 17 -17.73 25.31 22.83
CA PHE A 17 -17.01 25.53 21.58
C PHE A 17 -15.52 25.70 21.87
N ILE A 18 -14.72 24.68 21.51
CA ILE A 18 -13.32 24.93 21.18
C ILE A 18 -13.37 25.81 19.94
N SER A 19 -13.02 27.09 20.12
CA SER A 19 -13.09 28.07 19.04
C SER A 19 -12.26 27.58 17.85
N LEU A 20 -12.81 27.70 16.63
CA LEU A 20 -12.13 27.37 15.36
C LEU A 20 -10.67 27.90 15.30
N PRO A 21 -10.34 29.09 15.86
CA PRO A 21 -8.96 29.56 15.97
C PRO A 21 -8.03 28.68 16.83
N LEU A 22 -8.52 28.04 17.90
CA LEU A 22 -7.71 27.16 18.76
C LEU A 22 -7.45 25.80 18.10
N VAL A 23 -8.42 25.26 17.36
CA VAL A 23 -8.23 24.06 16.51
C VAL A 23 -7.27 24.37 15.36
N LEU A 24 -7.41 25.52 14.71
CA LEU A 24 -6.49 25.97 13.67
C LEU A 24 -5.09 26.26 14.23
N PHE A 25 -4.99 26.81 15.44
CA PHE A 25 -3.71 27.05 16.12
C PHE A 25 -3.03 25.75 16.52
N LEU A 26 -3.76 24.77 17.06
CA LEU A 26 -3.25 23.43 17.36
C LEU A 26 -2.86 22.68 16.08
N ARG A 27 -3.63 22.77 14.98
CA ARG A 27 -3.24 22.27 13.66
C ARG A 27 -2.00 22.99 13.11
N LYS A 28 -1.86 24.30 13.32
CA LYS A 28 -0.64 25.06 12.95
C LYS A 28 0.54 24.68 13.84
N LYS A 29 0.32 24.35 15.11
CA LYS A 29 1.37 23.94 16.06
C LYS A 29 1.81 22.50 15.81
N LEU A 30 0.89 21.59 15.51
CA LEU A 30 1.17 20.22 15.07
C LEU A 30 1.83 20.19 13.68
N SER A 31 1.38 21.01 12.73
CA SER A 31 2.08 21.19 11.44
C SER A 31 3.40 21.99 11.55
N MET A 32 3.59 22.81 12.59
CA MET A 32 4.88 23.42 12.91
C MET A 32 5.82 22.44 13.63
N LEU A 33 5.29 21.51 14.42
CA LEU A 33 6.06 20.41 15.02
C LEU A 33 6.43 19.35 13.97
N SER A 34 5.66 19.20 12.89
CA SER A 34 6.01 18.36 11.74
C SER A 34 6.83 19.07 10.65
N ARG A 35 6.89 20.42 10.64
CA ARG A 35 7.86 21.18 9.85
C ARG A 35 9.24 21.12 10.49
N ARG A 36 9.86 19.94 10.47
CA ARG A 36 11.31 19.84 10.68
C ARG A 36 12.00 20.66 9.59
N LYS A 37 12.90 21.56 10.01
CA LYS A 37 13.98 22.07 9.13
C LYS A 37 14.64 20.86 8.46
N ARG A 38 14.90 20.94 7.14
CA ARG A 38 15.73 19.98 6.40
C ARG A 38 17.05 19.76 7.15
N GLY A 39 17.10 18.74 7.99
CA GLY A 39 18.34 18.13 8.45
C GLY A 39 18.56 16.89 7.61
N GLU A 40 19.81 16.61 7.25
CA GLU A 40 20.16 15.32 6.65
C GLU A 40 19.73 14.18 7.58
N ILE A 41 19.17 13.12 7.01
CA ILE A 41 18.82 11.91 7.76
C ILE A 41 20.14 11.33 8.31
N PRO A 42 20.26 11.11 9.63
CA PRO A 42 21.45 10.48 10.22
C PRO A 42 21.76 9.14 9.55
N ARG A 43 23.03 8.93 9.18
CA ARG A 43 23.53 7.71 8.55
C ARG A 43 24.65 7.10 9.40
N SER A 44 24.68 5.77 9.48
CA SER A 44 25.73 4.99 10.14
C SER A 44 26.19 3.86 9.23
N ASP A 45 27.51 3.75 9.01
CA ASP A 45 28.08 2.66 8.22
C ASP A 45 28.16 1.33 9.00
N ASN A 46 27.80 1.34 10.29
CA ASN A 46 27.77 0.13 11.12
C ASN A 46 26.48 -0.66 10.91
N ALA A 47 26.60 -1.98 10.79
CA ALA A 47 25.48 -2.92 10.88
C ALA A 47 25.04 -3.15 12.34
N LEU A 48 23.75 -3.40 12.52
CA LEU A 48 23.19 -3.93 13.75
C LEU A 48 23.14 -5.46 13.67
N GLU A 49 24.06 -6.12 14.36
CA GLU A 49 24.08 -7.58 14.43
C GLU A 49 23.09 -8.08 15.50
N LEU A 50 22.04 -8.77 15.05
CA LEU A 50 21.05 -9.40 15.92
C LEU A 50 21.52 -10.80 16.33
N THR A 51 22.69 -10.92 16.95
CA THR A 51 23.28 -12.22 17.35
C THR A 51 22.46 -12.92 18.44
N ASN A 52 21.76 -12.15 19.28
CA ASN A 52 20.74 -12.65 20.20
C ASN A 52 19.53 -11.70 20.20
N PRO A 53 18.35 -12.12 19.69
CA PRO A 53 17.14 -11.28 19.65
C PRO A 53 16.65 -10.81 21.03
N GLU A 54 17.07 -11.48 22.10
CA GLU A 54 16.75 -11.12 23.48
C GLU A 54 17.73 -10.11 24.09
N ASN A 55 18.89 -9.87 23.46
CA ASN A 55 19.85 -8.89 23.94
C ASN A 55 19.45 -7.46 23.52
N THR A 56 18.56 -6.87 24.30
CA THR A 56 18.02 -5.52 24.06
C THR A 56 19.05 -4.40 24.29
N ASP A 57 20.15 -4.69 25.01
CA ASP A 57 21.18 -3.71 25.34
C ASP A 57 22.04 -3.29 24.13
N ASP A 58 22.32 -4.22 23.21
CA ASP A 58 23.07 -3.93 21.98
C ASP A 58 22.25 -3.01 21.06
N ILE A 59 20.96 -3.34 20.89
CA ILE A 59 20.01 -2.52 20.11
C ILE A 59 19.90 -1.12 20.71
N LEU A 60 19.74 -1.01 22.03
CA LEU A 60 19.62 0.28 22.69
C LEU A 60 20.90 1.11 22.58
N SER A 61 22.07 0.47 22.76
CA SER A 61 23.38 1.13 22.61
C SER A 61 23.59 1.65 21.19
N PHE A 62 23.22 0.86 20.19
CA PHE A 62 23.24 1.27 18.79
C PHE A 62 22.31 2.47 18.53
N LEU A 63 21.07 2.40 18.99
CA LEU A 63 20.08 3.47 18.81
C LEU A 63 20.50 4.80 19.45
N ARG A 64 21.16 4.78 20.62
CA ARG A 64 21.72 5.98 21.26
C ARG A 64 22.76 6.69 20.40
N ASN A 65 23.54 5.93 19.64
CA ASN A 65 24.59 6.48 18.76
C ASN A 65 24.01 7.03 17.45
N VAL A 66 22.99 6.38 16.92
CA VAL A 66 22.45 6.68 15.59
C VAL A 66 21.34 7.74 15.63
N LEU A 67 20.53 7.78 16.69
CA LEU A 67 19.37 8.68 16.77
C LEU A 67 19.67 9.97 17.56
N PRO A 68 19.49 11.15 16.94
CA PRO A 68 19.59 12.42 17.65
C PRO A 68 18.60 12.50 18.81
N GLY A 69 19.09 12.89 20.00
CA GLY A 69 18.27 13.04 21.20
C GLY A 69 17.84 11.72 21.85
N TRP A 70 18.55 10.61 21.60
CA TRP A 70 18.37 9.34 22.31
C TRP A 70 19.47 9.04 23.34
N SER A 71 20.50 9.88 23.46
CA SER A 71 21.63 9.68 24.38
C SER A 71 21.24 9.57 25.86
N ASP A 72 20.08 10.11 26.25
CA ASP A 72 19.54 10.09 27.61
C ASP A 72 18.59 8.91 27.90
N VAL A 73 18.26 8.09 26.89
CA VAL A 73 17.36 6.94 27.07
C VAL A 73 18.11 5.82 27.81
N LYS A 74 17.80 5.59 29.09
CA LYS A 74 18.46 4.56 29.91
C LYS A 74 17.96 3.14 29.65
N THR A 75 16.66 2.97 29.46
CA THR A 75 16.02 1.67 29.22
C THR A 75 14.95 1.80 28.13
N ALA A 76 14.69 0.70 27.42
CA ALA A 76 13.66 0.64 26.40
C ALA A 76 12.97 -0.73 26.40
N GLU A 77 11.67 -0.73 26.16
CA GLU A 77 10.94 -1.94 25.81
C GLU A 77 11.10 -2.19 24.30
N ILE A 78 11.65 -3.36 23.94
CA ILE A 78 11.85 -3.77 22.55
C ILE A 78 10.97 -5.00 22.29
N LYS A 79 10.02 -4.87 21.37
CA LYS A 79 9.09 -5.92 20.98
C LYS A 79 9.27 -6.25 19.51
N ARG A 80 9.66 -7.50 19.22
CA ARG A 80 9.69 -7.99 17.85
C ARG A 80 8.27 -8.12 17.30
N VAL A 81 8.07 -7.63 16.08
CA VAL A 81 6.82 -7.81 15.34
C VAL A 81 6.90 -9.15 14.61
N SER A 82 6.00 -10.07 14.96
CA SER A 82 5.86 -11.36 14.30
C SER A 82 5.20 -11.21 12.92
N GLY A 83 5.64 -12.01 11.94
CA GLY A 83 4.99 -12.09 10.62
C GLY A 83 5.65 -11.31 9.48
N ALA A 84 6.68 -10.50 9.77
CA ALA A 84 7.50 -9.88 8.71
C ALA A 84 8.44 -10.93 8.09
N LEU A 85 8.31 -11.15 6.77
CA LEU A 85 9.00 -12.22 6.05
C LEU A 85 10.47 -11.94 5.73
N THR A 86 10.72 -10.74 5.22
CA THR A 86 12.01 -10.34 4.65
C THR A 86 12.84 -9.50 5.61
N ASN A 87 12.19 -8.88 6.60
CA ASN A 87 12.78 -7.92 7.51
C ASN A 87 12.46 -8.27 8.97
N SER A 88 13.43 -8.13 9.87
CA SER A 88 13.16 -8.14 11.31
C SER A 88 12.69 -6.75 11.74
N VAL A 89 11.43 -6.66 12.14
CA VAL A 89 10.79 -5.40 12.57
C VAL A 89 10.62 -5.41 14.09
N PHE A 90 10.97 -4.31 14.75
CA PHE A 90 10.87 -4.14 16.19
C PHE A 90 10.19 -2.82 16.55
N PHE A 91 9.24 -2.86 17.48
CA PHE A 91 8.77 -1.69 18.19
C PHE A 91 9.72 -1.39 19.34
N VAL A 92 10.27 -0.18 19.38
CA VAL A 92 11.13 0.28 20.47
C VAL A 92 10.45 1.43 21.20
N THR A 93 10.18 1.24 22.48
CA THR A 93 9.55 2.25 23.36
C THR A 93 10.56 2.65 24.44
N ALA A 94 11.09 3.87 24.35
CA ALA A 94 11.94 4.43 25.39
C ALA A 94 11.14 4.61 26.70
N LEU A 95 11.69 4.10 27.80
CA LEU A 95 11.12 4.26 29.13
C LEU A 95 11.75 5.51 29.75
N THR A 96 11.01 6.61 29.83
CA THR A 96 11.50 7.87 30.41
C THR A 96 11.24 7.92 31.92
N GLU A 97 12.24 8.29 32.72
CA GLU A 97 12.11 8.44 34.19
C GLU A 97 11.12 9.55 34.59
N THR A 98 10.82 10.51 33.71
CA THR A 98 9.86 11.58 33.96
C THR A 98 8.44 11.21 33.47
N PRO A 99 7.43 11.08 34.35
CA PRO A 99 6.06 10.67 33.99
C PRO A 99 5.29 11.62 33.06
N LYS A 100 5.83 12.81 32.77
CA LYS A 100 5.15 13.87 31.99
C LYS A 100 5.57 13.94 30.53
N ALA A 101 6.61 13.22 30.11
CA ALA A 101 7.00 13.13 28.70
C ALA A 101 6.34 11.88 28.09
N SER A 102 5.65 12.05 26.96
CA SER A 102 5.18 10.90 26.17
C SER A 102 6.38 10.02 25.78
N PRO A 103 6.31 8.69 25.94
CA PRO A 103 7.44 7.80 25.63
C PRO A 103 7.82 7.92 24.16
N ARG A 104 9.13 7.96 23.88
CA ARG A 104 9.64 8.01 22.50
C ARG A 104 9.49 6.63 21.90
N LYS A 105 8.65 6.52 20.88
CA LYS A 105 8.41 5.26 20.16
C LYS A 105 8.95 5.37 18.75
N ILE A 106 9.58 4.30 18.29
CA ILE A 106 10.11 4.16 16.93
C ILE A 106 9.84 2.75 16.41
N LEU A 107 9.91 2.61 15.09
CA LEU A 107 9.98 1.32 14.42
C LEU A 107 11.42 1.10 13.95
N LEU A 108 12.03 0.00 14.36
CA LEU A 108 13.35 -0.42 13.89
C LEU A 108 13.15 -1.56 12.88
N ARG A 109 13.70 -1.40 11.68
CA ARG A 109 13.68 -2.43 10.65
C ARG A 109 15.11 -2.82 10.31
N VAL A 110 15.41 -4.10 10.48
CA VAL A 110 16.71 -4.71 10.16
C VAL A 110 16.51 -5.68 9.01
N TYR A 111 17.28 -5.52 7.94
CA TYR A 111 17.19 -6.33 6.73
C TYR A 111 17.80 -7.72 6.99
N GLY A 112 17.13 -8.77 6.50
CA GLY A 112 17.64 -10.14 6.60
C GLY A 112 18.76 -10.45 5.60
N THR A 113 19.65 -11.37 5.95
CA THR A 113 20.68 -11.90 5.03
C THR A 113 20.03 -12.61 3.84
N GLY A 114 20.37 -12.20 2.60
CA GLY A 114 19.88 -12.81 1.36
C GLY A 114 18.73 -12.08 0.66
N ALA A 115 18.19 -11.01 1.27
CA ALA A 115 17.08 -10.24 0.71
C ALA A 115 17.49 -9.32 -0.47
N ASP A 116 18.79 -9.27 -0.81
CA ASP A 116 19.35 -8.50 -1.93
C ASP A 116 19.10 -9.16 -3.30
N GLN A 117 18.62 -10.41 -3.34
CA GLN A 117 18.30 -11.11 -4.60
C GLN A 117 16.92 -10.72 -5.16
N VAL A 118 16.06 -10.10 -4.34
CA VAL A 118 14.65 -9.81 -4.69
C VAL A 118 14.38 -8.30 -4.80
N ILE A 119 15.04 -7.47 -3.98
CA ILE A 119 14.74 -6.04 -3.85
C ILE A 119 16.00 -5.20 -4.07
N ASP A 120 15.95 -4.27 -5.01
CA ASP A 120 16.99 -3.26 -5.22
C ASP A 120 16.98 -2.25 -4.05
N ARG A 121 17.89 -2.44 -3.10
CA ARG A 121 17.97 -1.66 -1.85
C ARG A 121 18.34 -0.21 -2.07
N GLU A 122 19.20 0.08 -3.04
CA GLU A 122 19.53 1.46 -3.37
C GLU A 122 18.33 2.20 -3.93
N ARG A 123 17.55 1.51 -4.78
CA ARG A 123 16.29 2.05 -5.32
C ARG A 123 15.24 2.25 -4.24
N GLU A 124 15.01 1.26 -3.37
CA GLU A 124 14.09 1.37 -2.23
C GLU A 124 14.46 2.56 -1.35
N LEU A 125 15.75 2.70 -1.01
CA LEU A 125 16.23 3.79 -0.18
C LEU A 125 16.00 5.17 -0.84
N LYS A 126 16.33 5.31 -2.13
CA LYS A 126 16.06 6.54 -2.90
C LYS A 126 14.58 6.91 -2.88
N PHE A 127 13.69 5.92 -3.02
CA PHE A 127 12.25 6.15 -2.94
C PHE A 127 11.81 6.55 -1.54
N LEU A 128 12.27 5.87 -0.48
CA LEU A 128 11.92 6.22 0.89
C LEU A 128 12.39 7.64 1.27
N GLU A 129 13.59 8.04 0.85
CA GLU A 129 14.09 9.41 1.07
C GLU A 129 13.26 10.45 0.32
N MET A 130 12.92 10.18 -0.94
CA MET A 130 12.05 11.03 -1.74
C MET A 130 10.66 11.17 -1.10
N LEU A 131 10.03 10.07 -0.70
CA LEU A 131 8.71 10.04 -0.06
C LEU A 131 8.74 10.80 1.28
N GLY A 132 9.79 10.61 2.08
CA GLY A 132 10.00 11.35 3.32
C GLY A 132 10.09 12.87 3.09
N SER A 133 10.77 13.31 2.02
CA SER A 133 10.85 14.73 1.66
C SER A 133 9.50 15.34 1.26
N LEU A 134 8.57 14.51 0.78
CA LEU A 134 7.21 14.87 0.38
C LEU A 134 6.19 14.68 1.52
N ASN A 135 6.62 14.24 2.70
CA ASN A 135 5.76 13.85 3.82
C ASN A 135 4.74 12.77 3.44
N ILE A 136 5.16 11.79 2.64
CA ILE A 136 4.37 10.62 2.28
C ILE A 136 4.90 9.43 3.10
N GLY A 137 4.01 8.81 3.88
CA GLY A 137 4.36 7.71 4.77
C GLY A 137 5.09 8.15 6.05
N PRO A 138 5.59 7.19 6.85
CA PRO A 138 6.34 7.46 8.07
C PRO A 138 7.68 8.13 7.77
N SER A 139 8.10 9.08 8.60
CA SER A 139 9.42 9.71 8.43
C SER A 139 10.54 8.73 8.74
N ILE A 140 11.57 8.69 7.89
CA ILE A 140 12.83 8.01 8.22
C ILE A 140 13.60 8.87 9.22
N LEU A 141 13.93 8.27 10.38
CA LEU A 141 14.63 8.93 11.47
C LEU A 141 16.13 8.68 11.45
N ALA A 142 16.56 7.54 10.92
CA ALA A 142 17.96 7.23 10.65
C ALA A 142 18.10 6.03 9.70
N LEU A 143 19.26 5.92 9.07
CA LEU A 143 19.64 4.83 8.17
C LEU A 143 20.96 4.21 8.64
N PHE A 144 21.10 2.91 8.44
CA PHE A 144 22.32 2.19 8.75
C PHE A 144 22.57 1.02 7.80
N GLN A 145 23.78 0.44 7.85
CA GLN A 145 24.27 -0.53 6.86
C GLN A 145 23.26 -1.64 6.50
N ASN A 146 22.56 -2.19 7.50
CA ASN A 146 21.62 -3.29 7.33
C ASN A 146 20.20 -2.93 7.83
N GLY A 147 19.79 -1.67 7.78
CA GLY A 147 18.43 -1.32 8.20
C GLY A 147 18.14 0.17 8.30
N ARG A 148 17.01 0.47 8.94
CA ARG A 148 16.52 1.83 9.14
C ARG A 148 15.69 1.98 10.40
N VAL A 149 15.62 3.22 10.88
CA VAL A 149 14.70 3.62 11.95
C VAL A 149 13.62 4.52 11.35
N GLU A 150 12.37 4.18 11.60
CA GLU A 150 11.20 4.90 11.11
C GLU A 150 10.42 5.51 12.29
N GLN A 151 9.69 6.58 11.99
CA GLN A 151 8.72 7.18 12.90
C GLN A 151 7.65 6.15 13.27
N PHE A 152 7.42 5.97 14.58
CA PHE A 152 6.23 5.25 15.02
C PHE A 152 5.00 6.15 14.90
N LEU A 153 3.96 5.65 14.24
CA LEU A 153 2.66 6.29 14.15
C LEU A 153 1.67 5.52 15.05
N PRO A 154 1.06 6.18 16.07
CA PRO A 154 -0.04 5.58 16.81
C PRO A 154 -1.22 5.36 15.87
N SER A 155 -1.44 4.12 15.48
CA SER A 155 -2.42 3.77 14.45
C SER A 155 -2.95 2.36 14.59
N ARG A 156 -4.05 2.08 13.88
CA ARG A 156 -4.50 0.72 13.58
C ARG A 156 -4.44 0.47 12.07
N THR A 157 -4.17 -0.77 11.68
CA THR A 157 -4.26 -1.20 10.27
C THR A 157 -5.74 -1.23 9.83
N LEU A 158 -6.00 -0.93 8.55
CA LEU A 158 -7.33 -1.11 7.98
C LEU A 158 -7.61 -2.59 7.67
N THR A 159 -8.87 -2.97 7.78
CA THR A 159 -9.39 -4.28 7.37
C THR A 159 -10.10 -4.20 6.03
N ASN A 160 -10.47 -5.35 5.46
CA ASN A 160 -11.32 -5.45 4.27
C ASN A 160 -12.69 -4.76 4.46
N GLN A 161 -13.21 -4.69 5.69
CA GLN A 161 -14.45 -3.99 6.01
C GLN A 161 -14.26 -2.47 6.04
N ASP A 162 -13.09 -1.99 6.51
CA ASP A 162 -12.83 -0.55 6.59
C ASP A 162 -12.83 0.11 5.21
N ILE A 163 -12.25 -0.55 4.21
CA ILE A 163 -12.13 -0.02 2.83
C ILE A 163 -13.49 0.15 2.14
N ARG A 164 -14.55 -0.54 2.62
CA ARG A 164 -15.95 -0.35 2.16
C ARG A 164 -16.59 0.93 2.63
N ASN A 165 -16.12 1.49 3.75
CA ASN A 165 -16.66 2.74 4.24
C ASN A 165 -16.40 3.85 3.22
N GLN A 166 -17.45 4.54 2.78
CA GLN A 166 -17.36 5.53 1.72
C GLN A 166 -16.31 6.62 1.99
N GLU A 167 -16.19 7.11 3.23
CA GLU A 167 -15.21 8.15 3.56
C GLU A 167 -13.79 7.60 3.66
N THR A 168 -13.62 6.39 4.20
CA THR A 168 -12.32 5.69 4.16
C THR A 168 -11.85 5.49 2.71
N SER A 169 -12.72 4.98 1.84
CA SER A 169 -12.47 4.80 0.41
C SER A 169 -12.03 6.12 -0.26
N ARG A 170 -12.71 7.24 0.04
CA ARG A 170 -12.30 8.57 -0.45
C ARG A 170 -10.94 9.01 0.08
N GLN A 171 -10.63 8.76 1.35
CA GLN A 171 -9.32 9.08 1.91
C GLN A 171 -8.20 8.28 1.23
N ILE A 172 -8.42 6.99 0.98
CA ILE A 172 -7.48 6.14 0.23
C ILE A 172 -7.28 6.69 -1.18
N ALA A 173 -8.37 6.99 -1.90
CA ALA A 173 -8.32 7.57 -3.24
C ALA A 173 -7.47 8.86 -3.29
N ARG A 174 -7.64 9.75 -2.29
CA ARG A 174 -6.85 10.98 -2.19
C ARG A 174 -5.39 10.72 -1.88
N LEU A 175 -5.06 9.70 -1.09
CA LEU A 175 -3.66 9.33 -0.81
C LEU A 175 -2.98 8.79 -2.06
N ILE A 176 -3.61 7.87 -2.79
CA ILE A 176 -3.08 7.33 -4.05
C ILE A 176 -2.93 8.45 -5.08
N ALA A 177 -3.93 9.33 -5.23
CA ALA A 177 -3.83 10.48 -6.14
C ALA A 177 -2.68 11.43 -5.77
N ARG A 178 -2.46 11.69 -4.47
CA ARG A 178 -1.32 12.51 -4.01
C ARG A 178 0.02 11.83 -4.29
N LEU A 179 0.11 10.51 -4.12
CA LEU A 179 1.30 9.74 -4.49
C LEU A 179 1.59 9.92 -6.00
N HIS A 180 0.59 9.69 -6.84
CA HIS A 180 0.70 9.79 -8.29
C HIS A 180 1.03 11.21 -8.80
N SER A 181 0.63 12.26 -8.08
CA SER A 181 0.77 13.66 -8.54
C SER A 181 1.90 14.44 -7.88
N ASN A 182 2.24 14.15 -6.61
CA ASN A 182 3.28 14.89 -5.89
C ASN A 182 4.68 14.30 -6.09
N VAL A 183 4.78 13.02 -6.41
CA VAL A 183 6.05 12.39 -6.74
C VAL A 183 6.41 12.74 -8.19
N PRO A 184 7.62 13.27 -8.47
CA PRO A 184 8.03 13.55 -9.83
C PRO A 184 7.95 12.31 -10.72
N GLY A 185 7.48 12.51 -11.95
CA GLY A 185 7.50 11.48 -12.98
C GLY A 185 8.91 10.97 -13.28
N PRO A 186 9.03 9.89 -14.07
CA PRO A 186 10.32 9.29 -14.37
C PRO A 186 11.26 10.30 -15.05
N SER A 187 12.55 10.23 -14.74
CA SER A 187 13.57 11.13 -15.31
C SER A 187 13.84 10.85 -16.80
N THR A 188 13.48 9.67 -17.29
CA THR A 188 13.63 9.26 -18.69
C THR A 188 12.27 8.90 -19.29
N LYS A 189 12.15 8.99 -20.62
CA LYS A 189 10.93 8.61 -21.34
C LYS A 189 10.79 7.10 -21.53
N ASP A 190 11.91 6.36 -21.50
CA ASP A 190 11.97 4.91 -21.77
C ASP A 190 11.82 4.06 -20.49
N VAL A 191 11.05 4.53 -19.51
CA VAL A 191 10.82 3.75 -18.29
C VAL A 191 9.89 2.58 -18.58
N VAL A 192 10.40 1.37 -18.33
CA VAL A 192 9.60 0.15 -18.35
C VAL A 192 8.72 0.14 -17.09
N PRO A 193 7.38 0.08 -17.23
CA PRO A 193 6.48 -0.02 -16.09
C PRO A 193 6.78 -1.24 -15.22
N GLU A 194 6.79 -1.07 -13.89
CA GLU A 194 7.12 -2.14 -12.94
C GLU A 194 6.27 -3.41 -13.16
N VAL A 195 4.99 -3.27 -13.53
CA VAL A 195 4.12 -4.42 -13.78
C VAL A 195 4.69 -5.35 -14.86
N TRP A 196 5.24 -4.80 -15.94
CA TRP A 196 5.77 -5.60 -17.03
C TRP A 196 7.16 -6.13 -16.74
N ALA A 197 8.00 -5.36 -16.06
CA ALA A 197 9.28 -5.83 -15.58
C ALA A 197 9.10 -7.05 -14.66
N ASN A 198 8.14 -6.99 -13.73
CA ASN A 198 7.85 -8.06 -12.79
C ASN A 198 7.15 -9.25 -13.46
N ILE A 199 6.12 -9.05 -14.30
CA ILE A 199 5.47 -10.15 -15.03
C ILE A 199 6.49 -10.93 -15.87
N ASN A 200 7.34 -10.25 -16.63
CA ASN A 200 8.35 -10.93 -17.47
C ASN A 200 9.33 -11.74 -16.61
N LYS A 201 9.90 -11.10 -15.56
CA LYS A 201 10.84 -11.74 -14.64
C LYS A 201 10.22 -12.95 -13.94
N TRP A 202 9.02 -12.79 -13.40
CA TRP A 202 8.37 -13.83 -12.60
C TRP A 202 7.80 -14.95 -13.46
N TYR A 203 7.36 -14.68 -14.69
CA TYR A 203 6.99 -15.72 -15.64
C TYR A 203 8.17 -16.66 -15.92
N ASP A 204 9.34 -16.11 -16.25
CA ASP A 204 10.53 -16.92 -16.53
C ASP A 204 10.97 -17.77 -15.33
N ILE A 205 10.84 -17.23 -14.11
CA ILE A 205 11.12 -17.97 -12.88
C ILE A 205 10.06 -19.05 -12.64
N ALA A 206 8.77 -18.74 -12.81
CA ALA A 206 7.67 -19.68 -12.63
C ALA A 206 7.80 -20.88 -13.57
N VAL A 207 8.12 -20.65 -14.85
CA VAL A 207 8.35 -21.74 -15.82
C VAL A 207 9.53 -22.62 -15.40
N LYS A 208 10.64 -22.04 -14.93
CA LYS A 208 11.79 -22.83 -14.44
C LYS A 208 11.45 -23.66 -13.22
N LEU A 209 10.74 -23.10 -12.24
CA LEU A 209 10.36 -23.83 -11.03
C LEU A 209 9.40 -24.98 -11.33
N THR A 210 8.44 -24.76 -12.24
CA THR A 210 7.38 -25.72 -12.58
C THR A 210 7.78 -26.79 -13.59
N THR A 211 8.96 -26.69 -14.20
CA THR A 211 9.53 -27.70 -15.11
C THR A 211 10.47 -28.69 -14.42
N THR A 212 10.77 -28.48 -13.13
CA THR A 212 11.51 -29.46 -12.32
C THR A 212 10.64 -30.65 -11.92
N GLU A 213 11.24 -31.80 -11.58
CA GLU A 213 10.58 -33.11 -11.37
C GLU A 213 9.47 -33.17 -10.28
N MET A 214 9.18 -32.05 -9.60
CA MET A 214 8.09 -31.89 -8.63
C MET A 214 6.83 -31.27 -9.26
N ARG A 215 6.39 -31.80 -10.41
CA ARG A 215 5.16 -31.34 -11.06
C ARG A 215 3.94 -31.84 -10.27
N GLU A 216 3.47 -31.05 -9.33
CA GLU A 216 2.17 -31.29 -8.69
C GLU A 216 1.04 -31.08 -9.71
N ALA A 217 -0.01 -31.91 -9.66
CA ALA A 217 -1.18 -31.78 -10.53
C ALA A 217 -1.86 -30.39 -10.42
N SER A 218 -1.72 -29.73 -9.26
CA SER A 218 -2.16 -28.36 -8.98
C SER A 218 -1.50 -27.31 -9.89
N ILE A 219 -0.30 -27.58 -10.42
CA ILE A 219 0.45 -26.67 -11.28
C ILE A 219 -0.05 -26.71 -12.72
N GLU A 220 -0.53 -27.86 -13.20
CA GLU A 220 -1.08 -27.98 -14.56
C GLU A 220 -2.28 -27.05 -14.77
N ILE A 221 -3.07 -26.82 -13.71
CA ILE A 221 -4.22 -25.89 -13.68
C ILE A 221 -3.79 -24.46 -14.03
N LEU A 222 -2.55 -24.07 -13.70
CA LEU A 222 -2.03 -22.73 -14.01
C LEU A 222 -1.84 -22.52 -15.51
N ASN A 223 -1.58 -23.59 -16.28
CA ASN A 223 -1.35 -23.58 -17.72
C ASN A 223 -0.42 -22.43 -18.15
N LEU A 224 0.82 -22.45 -17.65
CA LEU A 224 1.81 -21.39 -17.88
C LEU A 224 2.23 -21.28 -19.36
N ASP A 225 2.10 -22.36 -20.13
CA ASP A 225 2.39 -22.35 -21.57
C ASP A 225 1.39 -21.42 -22.29
N ALA A 226 0.09 -21.60 -22.06
CA ALA A 226 -0.93 -20.71 -22.60
C ALA A 226 -0.80 -19.28 -22.05
N LEU A 227 -0.45 -19.13 -20.76
CA LEU A 227 -0.33 -17.82 -20.10
C LEU A 227 0.66 -16.89 -20.83
N ARG A 228 1.69 -17.41 -21.50
CA ARG A 228 2.63 -16.60 -22.28
C ARG A 228 1.94 -15.81 -23.38
N ASP A 229 1.11 -16.49 -24.15
CA ASP A 229 0.38 -15.90 -25.26
C ASP A 229 -0.70 -14.97 -24.75
N GLU A 230 -1.35 -15.33 -23.64
CA GLU A 230 -2.33 -14.48 -22.95
C GLU A 230 -1.72 -13.17 -22.41
N ILE A 231 -0.48 -13.21 -21.90
CA ILE A 231 0.27 -12.02 -21.46
C ILE A 231 0.59 -11.10 -22.66
N ASN A 232 1.02 -11.70 -23.77
CA ASN A 232 1.32 -10.95 -24.99
C ASN A 232 0.07 -10.25 -25.53
N GLU A 233 -1.06 -10.96 -25.57
CA GLU A 233 -2.35 -10.39 -25.94
C GLU A 233 -2.76 -9.25 -24.99
N LEU A 234 -2.70 -9.48 -23.67
CA LEU A 234 -3.06 -8.47 -22.68
C LEU A 234 -2.24 -7.17 -22.84
N ARG A 235 -0.96 -7.28 -23.16
CA ARG A 235 -0.09 -6.13 -23.42
C ARG A 235 -0.65 -5.23 -24.53
N HIS A 236 -1.16 -5.82 -25.61
CA HIS A 236 -1.73 -5.05 -26.73
C HIS A 236 -2.95 -4.23 -26.29
N TYR A 237 -3.82 -4.80 -25.44
CA TYR A 237 -4.98 -4.08 -24.92
C TYR A 237 -4.61 -3.01 -23.89
N VAL A 238 -3.60 -3.24 -23.06
CA VAL A 238 -3.07 -2.22 -22.14
C VAL A 238 -2.49 -1.03 -22.91
N ASP A 239 -1.73 -1.28 -23.98
CA ASP A 239 -1.13 -0.24 -24.80
C ASP A 239 -2.18 0.64 -25.51
N MET A 240 -3.42 0.16 -25.68
CA MET A 240 -4.53 0.95 -26.24
C MET A 240 -5.06 2.05 -25.31
N LEU A 241 -4.78 1.98 -24.00
CA LEU A 241 -5.35 2.89 -23.00
C LEU A 241 -4.61 4.22 -22.86
N ASP A 242 -3.35 4.30 -23.28
CA ASP A 242 -2.46 5.45 -23.04
C ASP A 242 -2.47 5.90 -21.56
N SER A 243 -2.44 4.93 -20.64
CA SER A 243 -2.42 5.21 -19.20
C SER A 243 -1.10 5.90 -18.82
N PRO A 244 -1.13 7.01 -18.07
CA PRO A 244 0.09 7.69 -17.70
C PRO A 244 0.93 6.85 -16.72
N ILE A 245 2.24 6.86 -16.95
CA ILE A 245 3.22 6.31 -16.02
C ILE A 245 3.45 7.32 -14.89
N VAL A 246 3.21 6.88 -13.65
CA VAL A 246 3.34 7.66 -12.42
C VAL A 246 4.14 6.84 -11.40
N PHE A 247 4.57 7.46 -10.31
CA PHE A 247 5.08 6.68 -9.18
C PHE A 247 3.90 6.04 -8.45
N SER A 248 3.84 4.71 -8.45
CA SER A 248 2.74 3.92 -7.91
C SER A 248 3.17 3.13 -6.69
N HIS A 249 2.21 2.86 -5.81
CA HIS A 249 2.42 1.99 -4.65
C HIS A 249 2.60 0.53 -5.08
N ASN A 250 1.80 0.09 -6.05
CA ASN A 250 1.71 -1.25 -6.64
C ASN A 250 1.14 -2.33 -5.72
N ASP A 251 1.13 -2.13 -4.40
CA ASP A 251 0.48 -3.03 -3.44
C ASP A 251 -0.48 -2.29 -2.49
N ALA A 252 -1.44 -1.55 -3.04
CA ALA A 252 -2.39 -0.76 -2.25
C ALA A 252 -3.50 -1.62 -1.58
N GLN A 253 -3.14 -2.72 -0.93
CA GLN A 253 -4.07 -3.54 -0.11
C GLN A 253 -4.45 -2.84 1.21
N CYS A 254 -5.52 -3.30 1.88
CA CYS A 254 -5.99 -2.66 3.11
C CYS A 254 -4.93 -2.68 4.23
N GLY A 255 -4.09 -3.71 4.28
CA GLY A 255 -2.99 -3.85 5.24
C GLY A 255 -1.97 -2.69 5.19
N ASN A 256 -1.86 -2.01 4.05
CA ASN A 256 -0.89 -0.96 3.80
C ASN A 256 -1.44 0.45 4.05
N PHE A 257 -2.64 0.54 4.66
CA PHE A 257 -3.22 1.79 5.14
C PHE A 257 -3.37 1.75 6.66
N LEU A 258 -2.79 2.75 7.31
CA LEU A 258 -2.85 2.94 8.75
C LEU A 258 -3.79 4.10 9.08
N ARG A 259 -4.75 3.86 9.96
CA ARG A 259 -5.63 4.89 10.52
C ARG A 259 -5.04 5.41 11.82
N LEU A 260 -4.72 6.69 11.85
CA LEU A 260 -4.16 7.34 13.03
C LEU A 260 -5.16 7.36 14.19
N THR A 261 -4.69 7.00 15.38
CA THR A 261 -5.47 6.97 16.62
C THR A 261 -5.21 8.21 17.51
N ASP A 262 -4.67 9.27 16.94
CA ASP A 262 -4.38 10.55 17.60
C ASP A 262 -5.58 11.52 17.64
N GLY A 263 -6.75 11.04 17.21
CA GLY A 263 -7.99 11.81 17.11
C GLY A 263 -8.19 12.50 15.75
N THR A 264 -7.22 12.49 14.84
CA THR A 264 -7.39 13.03 13.48
C THR A 264 -8.21 12.10 12.59
N ASN A 265 -8.12 10.79 12.83
CA ASN A 265 -8.70 9.74 11.99
C ASN A 265 -8.22 9.77 10.53
N GLU A 266 -7.08 10.42 10.28
CA GLU A 266 -6.43 10.46 8.97
C GLU A 266 -5.77 9.12 8.65
N LEU A 267 -5.66 8.84 7.35
CA LEU A 267 -4.96 7.67 6.85
C LEU A 267 -3.52 8.00 6.46
N VAL A 268 -2.62 7.05 6.68
CA VAL A 268 -1.25 7.06 6.19
C VAL A 268 -1.02 5.78 5.39
N ILE A 269 -0.44 5.92 4.19
CA ILE A 269 -0.01 4.80 3.36
C ILE A 269 1.41 4.37 3.77
N VAL A 270 1.65 3.07 3.85
CA VAL A 270 2.92 2.46 4.29
C VAL A 270 3.29 1.28 3.40
N ASP A 271 4.51 0.77 3.57
CA ASP A 271 5.02 -0.44 2.91
C ASP A 271 5.22 -0.31 1.38
N PHE A 272 6.17 0.52 1.00
CA PHE A 272 6.51 0.85 -0.40
C PHE A 272 7.47 -0.17 -1.06
N GLU A 273 7.47 -1.43 -0.62
CA GLU A 273 8.41 -2.47 -1.09
C GLU A 273 8.27 -2.76 -2.59
N TYR A 274 7.03 -2.77 -3.10
CA TYR A 274 6.72 -2.97 -4.52
C TYR A 274 6.64 -1.66 -5.32
N SER A 275 6.86 -0.51 -4.68
CA SER A 275 6.65 0.80 -5.31
C SER A 275 7.68 1.11 -6.39
N GLY A 276 7.23 1.86 -7.39
CA GLY A 276 8.05 2.26 -8.53
C GLY A 276 7.20 2.88 -9.63
N TYR A 277 7.82 3.19 -10.75
CA TYR A 277 7.12 3.82 -11.87
C TYR A 277 6.26 2.80 -12.61
N ASN A 278 4.95 3.03 -12.63
CA ASN A 278 3.99 2.12 -13.23
C ASN A 278 2.81 2.90 -13.81
N TYR A 279 1.95 2.22 -14.55
CA TYR A 279 0.69 2.80 -15.00
C TYR A 279 -0.19 3.13 -13.80
N ARG A 280 -0.75 4.35 -13.76
CA ARG A 280 -1.71 4.69 -12.69
C ARG A 280 -2.87 3.70 -12.64
N GLY A 281 -3.29 3.21 -13.82
CA GLY A 281 -4.42 2.30 -13.95
C GLY A 281 -4.16 0.98 -13.22
N PHE A 282 -2.89 0.53 -13.19
CA PHE A 282 -2.49 -0.63 -12.41
C PHE A 282 -2.74 -0.43 -10.92
N ASP A 283 -2.27 0.66 -10.33
CA ASP A 283 -2.37 0.88 -8.88
C ASP A 283 -3.84 1.01 -8.43
N LEU A 284 -4.66 1.68 -9.25
CA LEU A 284 -6.10 1.82 -9.03
C LEU A 284 -6.83 0.47 -9.16
N ALA A 285 -6.55 -0.27 -10.23
CA ALA A 285 -7.16 -1.58 -10.47
C ALA A 285 -6.76 -2.59 -9.40
N ASN A 286 -5.48 -2.61 -9.02
CA ASN A 286 -4.97 -3.47 -7.97
C ASN A 286 -5.69 -3.20 -6.66
N HIS A 287 -5.85 -1.92 -6.26
CA HIS A 287 -6.63 -1.57 -5.08
C HIS A 287 -8.05 -2.15 -5.14
N PHE A 288 -8.73 -2.10 -6.29
CA PHE A 288 -10.07 -2.69 -6.44
C PHE A 288 -10.05 -4.23 -6.38
N CYS A 289 -9.06 -4.90 -6.96
CA CYS A 289 -8.90 -6.35 -6.81
C CYS A 289 -8.76 -6.75 -5.33
N GLU A 290 -8.05 -5.96 -4.53
CA GLU A 290 -7.85 -6.21 -3.09
C GLU A 290 -9.14 -6.12 -2.26
N TRP A 291 -10.22 -5.52 -2.77
CA TRP A 291 -11.53 -5.55 -2.10
C TRP A 291 -12.12 -6.97 -2.10
N ALA A 292 -11.73 -7.82 -3.04
CA ALA A 292 -12.19 -9.20 -3.16
C ALA A 292 -11.43 -10.17 -2.25
N TYR A 293 -10.44 -9.71 -1.49
CA TYR A 293 -9.64 -10.53 -0.59
C TYR A 293 -9.91 -10.20 0.88
N ASP A 294 -9.88 -11.23 1.72
CA ASP A 294 -9.95 -11.11 3.17
C ASP A 294 -8.88 -11.98 3.82
N TYR A 295 -7.69 -11.39 3.97
CA TYR A 295 -6.51 -12.04 4.53
C TYR A 295 -6.64 -12.39 6.03
N HIS A 296 -7.72 -11.95 6.69
CA HIS A 296 -8.01 -12.30 8.09
C HIS A 296 -9.11 -13.36 8.21
N SER A 297 -9.64 -13.88 7.09
CA SER A 297 -10.62 -14.95 7.09
C SER A 297 -9.99 -16.33 7.24
N GLU A 298 -10.81 -17.37 7.42
CA GLU A 298 -10.36 -18.77 7.49
C GLU A 298 -9.73 -19.24 6.16
N GLU A 299 -10.07 -18.60 5.05
CA GLU A 299 -9.58 -18.94 3.70
C GLU A 299 -8.93 -17.72 3.03
N PRO A 300 -7.80 -17.21 3.58
CA PRO A 300 -7.22 -15.93 3.17
C PRO A 300 -6.64 -15.93 1.74
N HIS A 301 -6.46 -17.11 1.18
CA HIS A 301 -5.98 -17.33 -0.19
C HIS A 301 -7.10 -17.24 -1.24
N LYS A 302 -8.37 -17.32 -0.84
CA LYS A 302 -9.51 -17.35 -1.77
C LYS A 302 -10.02 -15.95 -2.09
N MET A 303 -10.10 -15.66 -3.38
CA MET A 303 -10.84 -14.50 -3.86
C MET A 303 -12.33 -14.69 -3.64
N LYS A 304 -13.03 -13.62 -3.28
CA LYS A 304 -14.49 -13.55 -3.21
C LYS A 304 -14.96 -12.55 -4.29
N PRO A 305 -15.24 -12.98 -5.53
CA PRO A 305 -15.58 -12.08 -6.63
C PRO A 305 -16.78 -11.17 -6.35
N ASP A 306 -17.76 -11.64 -5.58
CA ASP A 306 -18.94 -10.85 -5.15
C ASP A 306 -18.57 -9.65 -4.27
N LEU A 307 -17.35 -9.62 -3.74
CA LEU A 307 -16.79 -8.51 -3.00
C LEU A 307 -16.06 -7.51 -3.92
N TYR A 308 -15.89 -7.72 -5.22
CA TYR A 308 -15.34 -6.66 -6.08
C TYR A 308 -16.19 -5.37 -5.99
N PRO A 309 -15.59 -4.15 -5.97
CA PRO A 309 -16.36 -2.92 -5.77
C PRO A 309 -17.43 -2.74 -6.84
N THR A 310 -18.65 -2.44 -6.40
CA THR A 310 -19.75 -2.08 -7.29
C THR A 310 -19.44 -0.77 -8.04
N ILE A 311 -20.15 -0.50 -9.14
CA ILE A 311 -20.00 0.75 -9.89
C ILE A 311 -20.17 1.98 -8.98
N LEU A 312 -21.06 1.93 -7.99
CA LEU A 312 -21.27 3.01 -7.03
C LEU A 312 -20.04 3.23 -6.14
N GLU A 313 -19.43 2.15 -5.65
CA GLU A 313 -18.22 2.20 -4.83
C GLU A 313 -17.00 2.64 -5.64
N GLN A 314 -16.84 2.13 -6.86
CA GLN A 314 -15.80 2.59 -7.79
C GLN A 314 -15.95 4.09 -8.08
N ASN A 315 -17.18 4.56 -8.35
CA ASN A 315 -17.43 5.98 -8.58
C ASN A 315 -17.16 6.84 -7.34
N ASN A 316 -17.47 6.34 -6.14
CA ASN A 316 -17.14 7.03 -4.90
C ASN A 316 -15.62 7.24 -4.76
N PHE A 317 -14.84 6.21 -5.06
CA PHE A 317 -13.38 6.25 -5.04
C PHE A 317 -12.83 7.17 -6.12
N LEU A 318 -13.20 6.93 -7.38
CA LEU A 318 -12.65 7.61 -8.55
C LEU A 318 -12.99 9.11 -8.56
N ARG A 319 -14.16 9.52 -8.05
CA ARG A 319 -14.47 10.95 -7.87
C ARG A 319 -13.46 11.63 -6.95
N ALA A 320 -13.18 11.05 -5.78
CA ALA A 320 -12.21 11.60 -4.84
C ALA A 320 -10.76 11.57 -5.38
N TYR A 321 -10.43 10.59 -6.21
CA TYR A 321 -9.15 10.55 -6.93
C TYR A 321 -9.04 11.70 -7.95
N LEU A 322 -10.06 11.89 -8.80
CA LEU A 322 -10.09 12.92 -9.84
C LEU A 322 -10.14 14.36 -9.28
N GLU A 323 -10.76 14.55 -8.11
CA GLU A 323 -10.73 15.82 -7.36
C GLU A 323 -9.30 16.27 -7.08
N VAL A 324 -8.41 15.34 -6.72
CA VAL A 324 -7.00 15.64 -6.43
C VAL A 324 -6.20 15.86 -7.71
N GLU A 325 -6.44 15.09 -8.77
CA GLU A 325 -5.80 15.31 -10.08
C GLU A 325 -6.20 16.66 -10.72
N LYS A 326 -7.24 17.34 -10.20
CA LYS A 326 -7.82 18.57 -10.75
C LYS A 326 -8.25 18.44 -12.22
N LYS A 327 -8.53 17.22 -12.66
CA LYS A 327 -8.94 16.93 -14.04
C LYS A 327 -10.44 17.06 -14.23
N SER A 328 -11.23 16.80 -13.18
CA SER A 328 -12.68 16.84 -13.28
C SER A 328 -13.21 18.26 -13.49
N ARG A 329 -13.91 18.44 -14.60
CA ARG A 329 -14.91 19.50 -14.76
C ARG A 329 -16.28 18.89 -14.53
N ASN A 330 -17.13 19.57 -13.73
CA ASN A 330 -18.44 19.04 -13.32
C ASN A 330 -19.33 18.62 -14.51
N ASP A 331 -19.16 19.22 -15.69
CA ASP A 331 -19.90 18.91 -16.91
C ASP A 331 -19.45 17.60 -17.61
N LYS A 332 -18.28 17.04 -17.26
CA LYS A 332 -17.72 15.83 -17.89
C LYS A 332 -17.43 14.68 -16.93
N ILE A 333 -17.75 14.81 -15.64
CA ILE A 333 -17.39 13.84 -14.61
C ILE A 333 -17.85 12.41 -14.93
N GLU A 334 -19.06 12.20 -15.45
CA GLU A 334 -19.57 10.85 -15.72
C GLU A 334 -18.80 10.16 -16.86
N VAL A 335 -18.35 10.91 -17.87
CA VAL A 335 -17.49 10.39 -18.95
C VAL A 335 -16.11 10.05 -18.40
N GLU A 336 -15.53 10.93 -17.57
CA GLU A 336 -14.21 10.69 -16.97
C GLU A 336 -14.21 9.49 -16.01
N LEU A 337 -15.30 9.29 -15.27
CA LEU A 337 -15.49 8.12 -14.41
C LEU A 337 -15.63 6.87 -15.25
N ALA A 338 -16.41 6.89 -16.34
CA ALA A 338 -16.54 5.75 -17.24
C ALA A 338 -15.19 5.34 -17.85
N GLN A 339 -14.40 6.32 -18.32
CA GLN A 339 -13.05 6.08 -18.83
C GLN A 339 -12.12 5.49 -17.76
N ARG A 340 -12.18 6.00 -16.53
CA ARG A 340 -11.35 5.49 -15.43
C ARG A 340 -11.76 4.10 -14.96
N ARG A 341 -13.06 3.77 -14.97
CA ARG A 341 -13.52 2.40 -14.70
C ARG A 341 -12.99 1.43 -15.74
N LEU A 342 -13.14 1.76 -17.03
CA LEU A 342 -12.60 0.92 -18.11
C LEU A 342 -11.08 0.77 -18.04
N GLU A 343 -10.35 1.84 -17.71
CA GLU A 343 -8.91 1.78 -17.41
C GLU A 343 -8.64 0.77 -16.28
N CYS A 344 -9.35 0.86 -15.15
CA CYS A 344 -9.21 -0.09 -14.04
C CYS A 344 -9.58 -1.52 -14.43
N ASP A 345 -10.65 -1.73 -15.21
CA ASP A 345 -11.11 -3.06 -15.63
C ASP A 345 -10.01 -3.79 -16.43
N VAL A 346 -9.40 -3.12 -17.40
CA VAL A 346 -8.29 -3.70 -18.18
C VAL A 346 -7.06 -3.94 -17.31
N PHE A 347 -6.69 -3.01 -16.44
CA PHE A 347 -5.54 -3.20 -15.55
C PHE A 347 -5.80 -4.25 -14.45
N SER A 348 -7.06 -4.58 -14.13
CA SER A 348 -7.37 -5.67 -13.20
C SER A 348 -6.81 -7.01 -13.71
N LEU A 349 -6.85 -7.22 -15.03
CA LEU A 349 -6.25 -8.38 -15.69
C LEU A 349 -4.75 -8.47 -15.41
N THR A 350 -4.04 -7.35 -15.51
CA THR A 350 -2.59 -7.31 -15.22
C THR A 350 -2.30 -7.57 -13.73
N SER A 351 -3.16 -7.09 -12.83
CA SER A 351 -3.06 -7.38 -11.39
C SER A 351 -3.27 -8.88 -11.11
N HIS A 352 -4.25 -9.51 -11.76
CA HIS A 352 -4.47 -10.95 -11.63
C HIS A 352 -3.26 -11.77 -12.13
N VAL A 353 -2.71 -11.43 -13.30
CA VAL A 353 -1.51 -12.12 -13.82
C VAL A 353 -0.30 -11.91 -12.91
N LEU A 354 -0.01 -10.66 -12.52
CA LEU A 354 1.15 -10.33 -11.69
C LEU A 354 1.14 -11.12 -10.38
N TRP A 355 0.03 -11.06 -9.64
CA TRP A 355 -0.07 -11.71 -8.34
C TRP A 355 -0.31 -13.22 -8.46
N GLY A 356 -0.87 -13.70 -9.57
CA GLY A 356 -0.90 -15.12 -9.90
C GLY A 356 0.51 -15.69 -10.02
N LEU A 357 1.39 -15.04 -10.80
CA LEU A 357 2.80 -15.42 -10.91
C LEU A 357 3.53 -15.30 -9.57
N TRP A 358 3.30 -14.23 -8.81
CA TRP A 358 3.85 -14.08 -7.47
C TRP A 358 3.50 -15.27 -6.55
N GLY A 359 2.23 -15.71 -6.58
CA GLY A 359 1.79 -16.86 -5.80
C GLY A 359 2.56 -18.14 -6.16
N VAL A 360 2.83 -18.38 -7.45
CA VAL A 360 3.65 -19.52 -7.89
C VAL A 360 5.06 -19.44 -7.30
N LEU A 361 5.71 -18.28 -7.38
CA LEU A 361 7.06 -18.08 -6.84
C LEU A 361 7.09 -18.32 -5.33
N GLN A 362 6.13 -17.73 -4.61
CA GLN A 362 6.07 -17.83 -3.16
C GLN A 362 5.78 -19.24 -2.67
N HIS A 363 5.06 -20.08 -3.42
CA HIS A 363 4.89 -21.48 -3.06
C HIS A 363 6.22 -22.21 -2.86
N TYR A 364 7.24 -21.91 -3.68
CA TYR A 364 8.56 -22.55 -3.59
C TYR A 364 9.53 -21.85 -2.65
N GLN A 365 9.28 -20.59 -2.30
CA GLN A 365 10.26 -19.73 -1.62
C GLN A 365 9.82 -19.29 -0.21
N SER A 366 8.51 -19.21 0.03
CA SER A 366 7.97 -18.65 1.26
C SER A 366 7.97 -19.68 2.40
N GLN A 367 8.22 -19.18 3.61
CA GLN A 367 8.08 -19.93 4.84
C GLN A 367 6.80 -19.58 5.61
N ILE A 368 5.96 -18.65 5.11
CA ILE A 368 4.65 -18.38 5.73
C ILE A 368 3.70 -19.54 5.42
N PRO A 369 2.96 -20.02 6.43
CA PRO A 369 1.83 -20.90 6.21
C PRO A 369 0.70 -20.15 5.49
N PHE A 370 0.72 -20.21 4.15
CA PHE A 370 -0.31 -19.67 3.27
C PHE A 370 -0.46 -20.57 2.04
N GLU A 371 -1.68 -20.74 1.54
CA GLU A 371 -1.97 -21.60 0.39
C GLU A 371 -1.68 -20.87 -0.93
N TYR A 372 -0.40 -20.76 -1.26
CA TYR A 372 0.10 -19.99 -2.39
C TYR A 372 -0.33 -20.51 -3.78
N LEU A 373 -0.35 -21.82 -4.00
CA LEU A 373 -0.81 -22.40 -5.28
C LEU A 373 -2.31 -22.19 -5.50
N PRO A 374 -3.21 -22.48 -4.52
CA PRO A 374 -4.61 -22.11 -4.64
C PRO A 374 -4.86 -20.62 -4.87
N TYR A 375 -4.09 -19.74 -4.20
CA TYR A 375 -4.14 -18.30 -4.47
C TYR A 375 -3.76 -17.98 -5.92
N ALA A 376 -2.63 -18.52 -6.40
CA ALA A 376 -2.15 -18.31 -7.76
C ALA A 376 -3.17 -18.76 -8.81
N ALA A 377 -3.73 -19.97 -8.62
CA ALA A 377 -4.77 -20.52 -9.48
C ALA A 377 -6.00 -19.61 -9.50
N GLY A 378 -6.50 -19.20 -8.34
CA GLY A 378 -7.66 -18.30 -8.25
C GLY A 378 -7.47 -16.97 -8.97
N ARG A 379 -6.26 -16.35 -8.89
CA ARG A 379 -5.96 -15.12 -9.65
C ARG A 379 -5.99 -15.38 -11.15
N LEU A 380 -5.35 -16.44 -11.63
CA LEU A 380 -5.26 -16.74 -13.07
C LEU A 380 -6.60 -17.22 -13.66
N GLU A 381 -7.39 -17.94 -12.89
CA GLU A 381 -8.76 -18.33 -13.26
C GLU A 381 -9.64 -17.10 -13.44
N GLU A 382 -9.59 -16.14 -12.50
CA GLU A 382 -10.35 -14.90 -12.61
C GLU A 382 -9.92 -14.08 -13.84
N PHE A 383 -8.61 -13.95 -14.08
CA PHE A 383 -8.07 -13.33 -15.30
C PHE A 383 -8.70 -13.95 -16.56
N ARG A 384 -8.66 -15.28 -16.69
CA ARG A 384 -9.20 -15.99 -17.85
C ARG A 384 -10.72 -15.87 -17.95
N ARG A 385 -11.42 -15.84 -16.82
CA ARG A 385 -12.88 -15.70 -16.75
C ARG A 385 -13.36 -14.37 -17.30
N VAL A 386 -12.66 -13.27 -17.00
CA VAL A 386 -13.12 -11.91 -17.29
C VAL A 386 -12.50 -11.26 -18.53
N LYS A 387 -11.34 -11.73 -19.01
CA LYS A 387 -10.57 -11.06 -20.07
C LYS A 387 -11.37 -10.77 -21.35
N GLU A 388 -12.12 -11.73 -21.87
CA GLU A 388 -12.86 -11.58 -23.13
C GLU A 388 -13.95 -10.50 -23.05
N GLY A 389 -14.64 -10.43 -21.91
CA GLY A 389 -15.66 -9.42 -21.67
C GLY A 389 -15.06 -8.01 -21.61
N ILE A 390 -13.92 -7.86 -20.95
CA ILE A 390 -13.21 -6.59 -20.81
C ILE A 390 -12.61 -6.14 -22.16
N TYR A 391 -12.01 -7.06 -22.92
CA TYR A 391 -11.48 -6.77 -24.26
C TYR A 391 -12.58 -6.26 -25.20
N LYS A 392 -13.74 -6.93 -25.19
CA LYS A 392 -14.89 -6.50 -25.97
C LYS A 392 -15.36 -5.08 -25.60
N GLN A 393 -15.49 -4.79 -24.31
CA GLN A 393 -15.88 -3.46 -23.83
C GLN A 393 -14.89 -2.37 -24.25
N LEU A 394 -13.59 -2.66 -24.17
CA LEU A 394 -12.55 -1.73 -24.62
C LEU A 394 -12.66 -1.43 -26.11
N ILE A 395 -12.82 -2.46 -26.95
CA ILE A 395 -12.98 -2.30 -28.40
C ILE A 395 -14.22 -1.46 -28.73
N GLU A 396 -15.36 -1.77 -28.12
CA GLU A 396 -16.63 -1.04 -28.33
C GLU A 396 -16.52 0.44 -27.95
N SER A 397 -15.85 0.75 -26.83
CA SER A 397 -15.66 2.13 -26.37
C SER A 397 -14.86 3.00 -27.36
N ARG A 398 -13.90 2.41 -28.09
CA ARG A 398 -13.10 3.12 -29.09
C ARG A 398 -13.84 3.24 -30.43
N GLY A 399 -14.66 2.26 -30.78
CA GLY A 399 -15.53 2.33 -31.95
C GLY A 399 -16.54 3.48 -31.87
N GLN A 400 -17.09 3.74 -30.67
CA GLN A 400 -17.99 4.86 -30.42
C GLN A 400 -17.27 6.23 -30.39
N SER A 401 -15.97 6.26 -30.13
CA SER A 401 -15.18 7.50 -30.08
C SER A 401 -14.71 8.00 -31.46
N SER A 402 -14.95 7.21 -32.51
CA SER A 402 -14.55 7.49 -33.91
C SER A 402 -15.72 7.96 -34.80
N GLN A 403 -16.92 8.11 -34.22
CA GLN A 403 -18.12 8.72 -34.81
C GLN A 403 -18.40 10.03 -34.09
#